data_AF-A0AAD6WHN2-F1
#
_entry.id   AF-A0AAD6WHN2-F1
#
_cell.length_a   1.000
_cell.length_b   1.000
_cell.length_c   1.000
_cell.angle_alpha   90.00
_cell.angle_beta   90.00
_cell.angle_gamma   90.00
#
_symmetry.space_group_name_H-M   'P 1'
#
loop_
_entity.id
_entity.type
_entity.pdbx_description
1 polymer ?
#
loop_
_entity_poly.entity_id
_entity_poly.type
_entity_poly.pdbx_seq_one_letter_code
_entity_poly.pdbx_strand_id
1 'polypeptide(L)'
;MESIREASQRIARISAHLQPPNSQTEESCVLKRADCRAKGGAPGFKVAILGAAGGIGQPLAMLMKMNPLVSVLHLYDVVNTPGVTADIGHMDTGAVVRGFLGQPQLENALTGMDLVIIPAGVPRKPGMTRDDLFNINAGIVRTLCEGIAKCCPNAIVNLISNPVNSTVPIAAEVFKKAGTYDPKRLLGVTMLDVVRANTFVVSNLKIGLTDSFLHI
;
A
#
# COMPACT_ATOMS: atom_id res chain seq x y z
N MET A 1 20.52 18.01 -41.80
CA MET A 1 19.68 16.79 -41.96
C MET A 1 20.41 15.50 -41.62
N GLU A 2 21.75 15.44 -41.72
CA GLU A 2 22.57 14.26 -41.33
C GLU A 2 22.44 13.85 -39.84
N SER A 3 22.50 14.83 -38.94
CA SER A 3 22.59 14.59 -37.48
C SER A 3 21.36 13.87 -36.88
N ILE A 4 20.17 14.09 -37.45
CA ILE A 4 18.92 13.47 -36.99
C ILE A 4 18.85 11.99 -37.40
N ARG A 5 19.43 11.63 -38.55
CA ARG A 5 19.49 10.24 -39.03
C ARG A 5 20.44 9.39 -38.19
N GLU A 6 21.56 9.98 -37.78
CA GLU A 6 22.53 9.31 -36.90
C GLU A 6 21.98 9.06 -35.49
N ALA A 7 21.24 10.02 -34.94
CA ALA A 7 20.53 9.85 -33.67
C ALA A 7 19.47 8.74 -33.77
N SER A 8 18.71 8.69 -34.86
CA SER A 8 17.68 7.68 -35.10
C SER A 8 18.27 6.26 -35.22
N GLN A 9 19.43 6.11 -35.86
CA GLN A 9 20.13 4.83 -35.94
C GLN A 9 20.73 4.38 -34.60
N ARG A 10 21.19 5.32 -33.76
CA ARG A 10 21.66 5.01 -32.41
C ARG A 10 20.51 4.58 -31.49
N ILE A 11 19.35 5.21 -31.61
CA ILE A 11 18.12 4.85 -30.88
C ILE A 11 17.65 3.44 -31.27
N ALA A 12 17.68 3.09 -32.57
CA ALA A 12 17.32 1.75 -33.04
C ALA A 12 18.24 0.65 -32.50
N ARG A 13 19.55 0.93 -32.37
CA ARG A 13 20.52 -0.03 -31.79
C ARG A 13 20.33 -0.27 -30.30
N ILE A 14 19.94 0.76 -29.55
CA ILE A 14 19.66 0.67 -28.11
C ILE A 14 18.33 -0.06 -27.87
N SER A 15 17.31 0.21 -28.70
CA SER A 15 16.01 -0.47 -28.63
C SER A 15 16.12 -1.99 -28.87
N ALA A 16 17.04 -2.42 -29.73
CA ALA A 16 17.32 -3.85 -29.97
C ALA A 16 17.95 -4.57 -28.76
N HIS A 17 18.58 -3.84 -27.82
CA HIS A 17 19.14 -4.40 -26.58
C HIS A 17 18.15 -4.38 -25.41
N LEU A 18 17.05 -3.64 -25.54
CA LEU A 18 16.00 -3.50 -24.52
C LEU A 18 14.85 -4.50 -24.70
N GLN A 19 14.82 -5.26 -25.81
CA GLN A 19 13.90 -6.37 -25.97
C GLN A 19 14.58 -7.68 -25.53
N PRO A 20 14.13 -8.33 -24.45
CA PRO A 20 14.70 -9.60 -24.05
C PRO A 20 14.35 -10.67 -25.10
N PRO A 21 15.31 -11.55 -25.47
CA PRO A 21 14.99 -12.73 -26.27
C PRO A 21 14.08 -13.65 -25.46
N ASN A 22 13.10 -14.28 -26.12
CA ASN A 22 12.25 -15.34 -25.56
C ASN A 22 13.09 -16.30 -24.72
N SER A 23 13.04 -16.13 -23.39
CA SER A 23 13.63 -17.06 -22.43
C SER A 23 12.49 -17.75 -21.68
N GLN A 24 12.39 -19.05 -21.94
CA GLN A 24 11.72 -19.97 -21.06
C GLN A 24 12.46 -19.94 -19.73
N THR A 25 11.85 -19.41 -18.66
CA THR A 25 12.43 -19.50 -17.31
C THR A 25 11.34 -19.54 -16.23
N GLU A 26 11.23 -20.72 -15.61
CA GLU A 26 10.99 -21.02 -14.19
C GLU A 26 9.90 -20.23 -13.43
N GLU A 27 8.83 -20.96 -13.08
CA GLU A 27 7.84 -20.54 -12.09
C GLU A 27 8.51 -20.23 -10.74
N SER A 28 8.55 -18.95 -10.34
CA SER A 28 8.82 -18.57 -8.95
C SER A 28 7.88 -17.47 -8.47
N CYS A 29 7.23 -17.77 -7.33
CA CYS A 29 6.42 -16.94 -6.43
C CYS A 29 5.75 -15.68 -7.02
N VAL A 30 4.84 -15.88 -7.97
CA VAL A 30 3.84 -14.87 -8.35
C VAL A 30 2.60 -15.09 -7.47
N LEU A 31 2.07 -14.03 -6.85
CA LEU A 31 0.74 -14.03 -6.23
C LEU A 31 -0.28 -14.53 -7.26
N LYS A 32 -0.65 -15.81 -7.21
CA LYS A 32 -1.59 -16.41 -8.14
C LYS A 32 -2.98 -15.87 -7.81
N ARG A 33 -3.67 -15.34 -8.84
CA ARG A 33 -5.07 -14.83 -8.78
C ARG A 33 -6.11 -15.91 -8.39
N ALA A 34 -5.69 -17.14 -8.20
CA ALA A 34 -6.58 -18.27 -7.98
C ALA A 34 -7.02 -18.31 -6.50
N ASP A 35 -8.34 -18.21 -6.30
CA ASP A 35 -9.08 -18.59 -5.09
C ASP A 35 -9.35 -17.56 -3.98
N CYS A 36 -9.23 -16.25 -4.25
CA CYS A 36 -9.78 -15.22 -3.36
C CYS A 36 -11.29 -15.00 -3.54
N ARG A 37 -12.11 -16.06 -3.54
CA ARG A 37 -13.57 -15.94 -3.72
C ARG A 37 -14.29 -15.76 -2.39
N ALA A 38 -14.47 -14.51 -1.95
CA ALA A 38 -15.53 -14.21 -1.00
C ALA A 38 -16.89 -14.35 -1.73
N LYS A 39 -17.91 -14.95 -1.10
CA LYS A 39 -19.26 -15.06 -1.68
C LYS A 39 -19.74 -13.67 -2.12
N GLY A 40 -19.85 -13.44 -3.44
CA GLY A 40 -20.35 -12.20 -4.05
C GLY A 40 -19.30 -11.18 -4.54
N GLY A 41 -18.00 -11.45 -4.41
CA GLY A 41 -16.94 -10.54 -4.90
C GLY A 41 -16.48 -10.83 -6.34
N ALA A 42 -16.07 -9.78 -7.06
CA ALA A 42 -15.30 -9.89 -8.31
C ALA A 42 -13.97 -10.64 -8.08
N PRO A 43 -13.35 -11.28 -9.10
CA PRO A 43 -12.01 -11.84 -8.95
C PRO A 43 -11.00 -10.72 -8.64
N GLY A 44 -10.18 -10.87 -7.61
CA GLY A 44 -9.20 -9.84 -7.22
C GLY A 44 -8.61 -10.05 -5.84
N PHE A 45 -7.77 -9.11 -5.42
CA PHE A 45 -7.05 -9.13 -4.14
C PHE A 45 -7.91 -8.65 -2.98
N LYS A 46 -7.68 -9.25 -1.80
CA LYS A 46 -8.29 -8.84 -0.54
C LYS A 46 -7.37 -7.85 0.17
N VAL A 47 -7.88 -6.67 0.47
CA VAL A 47 -7.12 -5.58 1.05
C VAL A 47 -7.72 -5.16 2.38
N ALA A 48 -6.89 -4.97 3.40
CA ALA A 48 -7.28 -4.34 4.66
C ALA A 48 -6.61 -2.97 4.83
N ILE A 49 -7.36 -1.99 5.32
CA ILE A 49 -6.85 -0.67 5.73
C ILE A 49 -7.02 -0.53 7.24
N LEU A 50 -5.90 -0.41 7.97
CA LEU A 50 -5.88 -0.23 9.41
C LEU A 50 -5.67 1.25 9.75
N GLY A 51 -6.67 1.89 10.35
CA GLY A 51 -6.76 3.35 10.47
C GLY A 51 -7.66 3.99 9.41
N ALA A 52 -8.69 3.26 8.98
CA ALA A 52 -9.56 3.64 7.85
C ALA A 52 -10.43 4.87 8.13
N ALA A 53 -10.70 5.22 9.39
CA ALA A 53 -11.50 6.39 9.73
C ALA A 53 -10.65 7.66 9.91
N GLY A 54 -9.33 7.55 9.86
CA GLY A 54 -8.41 8.69 9.93
C GLY A 54 -8.40 9.54 8.64
N GLY A 55 -7.77 10.71 8.71
CA GLY A 55 -7.71 11.66 7.59
C GLY A 55 -7.02 11.13 6.32
N ILE A 56 -6.08 10.19 6.46
CA ILE A 56 -5.49 9.46 5.31
C ILE A 56 -6.36 8.25 4.95
N GLY A 57 -6.90 7.56 5.95
CA GLY A 57 -7.65 6.32 5.79
C GLY A 57 -8.89 6.46 4.91
N GLN A 58 -9.70 7.50 5.13
CA GLN A 58 -10.94 7.70 4.38
C GLN A 58 -10.72 7.89 2.86
N PRO A 59 -9.89 8.86 2.41
CA PRO A 59 -9.65 9.01 0.97
C PRO A 59 -8.90 7.81 0.38
N LEU A 60 -8.00 7.17 1.14
CA LEU A 60 -7.34 5.93 0.70
C LEU A 60 -8.37 4.80 0.48
N ALA A 61 -9.31 4.62 1.40
CA ALA A 61 -10.35 3.61 1.29
C ALA A 61 -11.26 3.87 0.08
N MET A 62 -11.61 5.13 -0.19
CA MET A 62 -12.34 5.51 -1.40
C MET A 62 -11.57 5.13 -2.68
N LEU A 63 -10.28 5.45 -2.76
CA LEU A 63 -9.44 5.09 -3.92
C LEU A 63 -9.30 3.57 -4.08
N MET A 64 -9.15 2.83 -2.97
CA MET A 64 -9.07 1.37 -3.00
C MET A 64 -10.40 0.73 -3.42
N LYS A 65 -11.54 1.30 -3.04
CA LYS A 65 -12.87 0.86 -3.50
C LYS A 65 -13.05 1.05 -5.00
N MET A 66 -12.45 2.08 -5.59
CA MET A 66 -12.47 2.32 -7.05
C MET A 66 -11.52 1.43 -7.85
N ASN A 67 -10.57 0.77 -7.19
CA ASN A 67 -9.56 -0.03 -7.86
C ASN A 67 -10.16 -1.38 -8.35
N PRO A 68 -10.17 -1.68 -9.66
CA PRO A 68 -10.75 -2.90 -10.21
C PRO A 68 -10.00 -4.18 -9.80
N LEU A 69 -8.78 -4.06 -9.26
CA LEU A 69 -7.99 -5.19 -8.77
C LEU A 69 -8.39 -5.63 -7.36
N VAL A 70 -9.19 -4.83 -6.65
CA VAL A 70 -9.63 -5.11 -5.28
C VAL A 70 -10.98 -5.84 -5.32
N SER A 71 -11.03 -7.03 -4.74
CA SER A 71 -12.26 -7.82 -4.63
C SER A 71 -12.96 -7.62 -3.28
N VAL A 72 -12.17 -7.51 -2.21
CA VAL A 72 -12.65 -7.33 -0.84
C VAL A 72 -11.83 -6.22 -0.20
N LEU A 73 -12.53 -5.28 0.44
CA LEU A 73 -11.93 -4.18 1.16
C LEU A 73 -12.40 -4.21 2.62
N HIS A 74 -11.49 -4.56 3.53
CA HIS A 74 -11.72 -4.50 4.96
C HIS A 74 -11.25 -3.16 5.50
N LEU A 75 -12.13 -2.45 6.19
CA LEU A 75 -11.84 -1.18 6.84
C LEU A 75 -11.80 -1.43 8.34
N TYR A 76 -10.68 -1.12 8.99
CA TYR A 76 -10.52 -1.25 10.43
C TYR A 76 -10.15 0.10 11.04
N ASP A 77 -10.75 0.41 12.18
CA ASP A 77 -10.37 1.53 13.03
C ASP A 77 -10.87 1.29 14.46
N VAL A 78 -10.36 2.07 15.40
CA VAL A 78 -10.83 2.08 16.79
C VAL A 78 -12.10 2.94 16.96
N VAL A 79 -12.38 3.84 16.02
CA VAL A 79 -13.55 4.73 16.03
C VAL A 79 -14.15 4.88 14.63
N ASN A 80 -15.45 5.16 14.56
CA ASN A 80 -16.16 5.62 13.35
C ASN A 80 -16.14 4.71 12.12
N THR A 81 -15.59 3.50 12.19
CA THR A 81 -15.52 2.56 11.06
C THR A 81 -16.88 2.23 10.42
N PRO A 82 -17.98 2.02 11.18
CA PRO A 82 -19.28 1.71 10.59
C PRO A 82 -19.81 2.80 9.66
N GLY A 83 -19.62 4.07 10.02
CA GLY A 83 -20.05 5.21 9.19
C GLY A 83 -19.25 5.30 7.90
N VAL A 84 -17.92 5.19 7.98
CA VAL A 84 -17.04 5.18 6.80
C VAL A 84 -17.34 4.00 5.88
N THR A 85 -17.63 2.83 6.46
CA THR A 85 -17.99 1.63 5.70
C THR A 85 -19.32 1.79 4.98
N ALA A 86 -20.33 2.38 5.62
CA ALA A 86 -21.62 2.64 4.99
C ALA A 86 -21.49 3.60 3.80
N ASP A 87 -20.70 4.66 3.96
CA ASP A 87 -20.44 5.63 2.91
C ASP A 87 -19.75 4.99 1.68
N ILE A 88 -18.61 4.34 1.89
CA ILE A 88 -17.85 3.66 0.83
C ILE A 88 -18.64 2.48 0.23
N GLY A 89 -19.50 1.84 1.02
CA GLY A 89 -20.35 0.74 0.59
C GLY A 89 -21.37 1.11 -0.47
N HIS A 90 -21.76 2.39 -0.57
CA HIS A 90 -22.70 2.86 -1.61
C HIS A 90 -22.06 3.09 -2.98
N MET A 91 -20.73 3.03 -3.09
CA MET A 91 -20.04 3.19 -4.37
C MET A 91 -20.28 1.98 -5.28
N ASP A 92 -20.68 2.25 -6.52
CA ASP A 92 -21.08 1.30 -7.57
C ASP A 92 -19.88 0.61 -8.25
N THR A 93 -18.99 0.03 -7.44
CA THR A 93 -17.77 -0.66 -7.89
C THR A 93 -17.74 -2.12 -7.42
N GLY A 94 -16.88 -2.94 -8.04
CA GLY A 94 -16.86 -4.39 -7.81
C GLY A 94 -16.34 -4.88 -6.44
N ALA A 95 -15.61 -4.05 -5.69
CA ALA A 95 -15.05 -4.45 -4.40
C ALA A 95 -16.13 -4.53 -3.30
N VAL A 96 -16.18 -5.62 -2.54
CA VAL A 96 -17.07 -5.78 -1.39
C VAL A 96 -16.42 -5.19 -0.14
N VAL A 97 -17.10 -4.24 0.51
CA VAL A 97 -16.56 -3.52 1.67
C VAL A 97 -17.12 -4.10 2.97
N ARG A 98 -16.26 -4.26 3.98
CA ARG A 98 -16.66 -4.63 5.35
C ARG A 98 -15.94 -3.77 6.38
N GLY A 99 -16.66 -3.34 7.40
CA GLY A 99 -16.15 -2.51 8.48
C GLY A 99 -15.93 -3.30 9.76
N PHE A 100 -14.84 -2.99 10.46
CA PHE A 100 -14.44 -3.62 11.71
C PHE A 100 -14.06 -2.54 12.73
N LEU A 101 -14.68 -2.59 13.90
CA LEU A 101 -14.57 -1.57 14.93
C LEU A 101 -13.92 -2.13 16.20
N GLY A 102 -12.83 -1.51 16.61
CA GLY A 102 -12.16 -1.76 17.88
C GLY A 102 -11.38 -3.07 17.93
N GLN A 103 -10.51 -3.19 18.93
CA GLN A 103 -9.57 -4.30 19.09
C GLN A 103 -10.18 -5.70 18.96
N PRO A 104 -11.39 -6.00 19.49
CA PRO A 104 -12.00 -7.33 19.36
C PRO A 104 -12.29 -7.76 17.92
N GLN A 105 -12.37 -6.82 16.97
CA GLN A 105 -12.68 -7.11 15.57
C GLN A 105 -11.44 -7.08 14.66
N LEU A 106 -10.25 -6.79 15.19
CA LEU A 106 -9.01 -6.69 14.43
C LEU A 106 -8.67 -8.00 13.70
N GLU A 107 -8.79 -9.15 14.38
CA GLU A 107 -8.47 -10.45 13.77
C GLU A 107 -9.41 -10.77 12.59
N ASN A 108 -10.69 -10.42 12.72
CA ASN A 108 -11.67 -10.59 11.65
C ASN A 108 -11.36 -9.68 10.45
N ALA A 109 -10.83 -8.47 10.71
CA ALA A 109 -10.40 -7.55 9.66
C ALA A 109 -9.19 -8.08 8.86
N LEU A 110 -8.32 -8.87 9.51
CA LEU A 110 -7.05 -9.31 8.94
C LEU A 110 -7.08 -10.70 8.31
N THR A 111 -8.00 -11.56 8.75
CA THR A 111 -8.03 -12.98 8.33
C THR A 111 -8.10 -13.12 6.81
N GLY A 112 -7.08 -13.74 6.22
CA GLY A 112 -7.02 -14.05 4.80
C GLY A 112 -6.84 -12.85 3.87
N MET A 113 -6.24 -11.75 4.35
CA MET A 113 -5.89 -10.59 3.52
C MET A 113 -4.61 -10.83 2.70
N ASP A 114 -4.58 -10.30 1.48
CA ASP A 114 -3.43 -10.35 0.58
C ASP A 114 -2.52 -9.11 0.74
N LEU A 115 -3.13 -7.96 1.07
CA LEU A 115 -2.47 -6.68 1.29
C LEU A 115 -3.05 -6.01 2.54
N VAL A 116 -2.18 -5.52 3.42
CA VAL A 116 -2.53 -4.71 4.58
C VAL A 116 -1.86 -3.36 4.49
N ILE A 117 -2.64 -2.29 4.50
CA ILE A 117 -2.16 -0.91 4.46
C ILE A 117 -2.40 -0.27 5.82
N ILE A 118 -1.37 0.33 6.40
CA ILE A 118 -1.42 0.87 7.77
C ILE A 118 -1.18 2.38 7.75
N PRO A 119 -2.21 3.20 7.49
CA PRO A 119 -2.20 4.64 7.74
C PRO A 119 -2.42 4.99 9.22
N ALA A 120 -2.78 4.03 10.08
CA ALA A 120 -3.04 4.26 11.50
C ALA A 120 -1.89 5.00 12.19
N GLY A 121 -2.24 6.00 12.99
CA GLY A 121 -1.30 6.80 13.75
C GLY A 121 -1.96 8.09 14.19
N VAL A 122 -1.35 8.72 15.19
CA VAL A 122 -1.81 10.02 15.68
C VAL A 122 -1.07 11.11 14.89
N PRO A 123 -1.76 12.12 14.35
CA PRO A 123 -1.09 13.27 13.77
C PRO A 123 -0.39 14.08 14.87
N ARG A 124 0.73 14.72 14.54
CA ARG A 124 1.42 15.60 15.49
C ARG A 124 0.48 16.72 15.95
N LYS A 125 0.26 16.85 17.25
CA LYS A 125 -0.50 17.95 17.85
C LYS A 125 0.44 19.07 18.32
N PRO A 126 -0.01 20.34 18.35
CA PRO A 126 0.73 21.41 19.01
C PRO A 126 1.08 21.02 20.45
N GLY A 127 2.33 21.27 20.88
CA GLY A 127 2.82 20.91 22.22
C GLY A 127 3.31 19.45 22.37
N MET A 128 3.08 18.57 21.39
CA MET A 128 3.59 17.20 21.42
C MET A 128 5.07 17.14 20.99
N THR A 129 5.91 16.47 21.78
CA THR A 129 7.32 16.25 21.42
C THR A 129 7.44 15.21 20.30
N ARG A 130 8.63 15.12 19.68
CA ARG A 130 8.90 14.07 18.69
C ARG A 130 8.86 12.67 19.31
N ASP A 131 9.35 12.56 20.54
CA ASP A 131 9.46 11.29 21.25
C ASP A 131 8.08 10.79 21.71
N ASP A 132 7.20 11.68 22.16
CA ASP A 132 5.81 11.32 22.50
C ASP A 132 5.08 10.73 21.29
N LEU A 133 5.20 11.40 20.14
CA LEU A 133 4.59 10.95 18.89
C LEU A 133 5.14 9.59 18.46
N PHE A 134 6.46 9.41 18.56
CA PHE A 134 7.12 8.15 18.25
C PHE A 134 6.60 7.03 19.16
N ASN A 135 6.56 7.24 20.48
CA ASN A 135 6.14 6.23 21.44
C ASN A 135 4.68 5.79 21.21
N ILE A 136 3.78 6.74 20.94
CA ILE A 136 2.38 6.44 20.63
C ILE A 136 2.27 5.60 19.35
N ASN A 137 2.89 6.06 18.25
CA ASN A 137 2.79 5.36 16.97
C ASN A 137 3.53 4.02 16.98
N ALA A 138 4.61 3.88 17.75
CA ALA A 138 5.30 2.61 17.96
C ALA A 138 4.40 1.57 18.64
N GLY A 139 3.62 1.96 19.65
CA GLY A 139 2.66 1.09 20.31
C GLY A 139 1.51 0.66 19.38
N ILE A 140 0.98 1.60 18.60
CA ILE A 140 -0.06 1.32 17.59
C ILE A 140 0.45 0.33 16.55
N VAL A 141 1.60 0.62 15.93
CA VAL A 141 2.20 -0.23 14.89
C VAL A 141 2.49 -1.62 15.42
N ARG A 142 3.05 -1.73 16.64
CA ARG A 142 3.29 -3.03 17.29
C ARG A 142 2.01 -3.86 17.39
N THR A 143 0.97 -3.29 17.97
CA THR A 143 -0.31 -3.99 18.20
C THR A 143 -0.94 -4.47 16.89
N LEU A 144 -0.90 -3.63 15.85
CA LEU A 144 -1.45 -4.00 14.55
C LEU A 144 -0.60 -5.08 13.86
N CYS A 145 0.73 -5.00 13.94
CA CYS A 145 1.63 -6.01 13.38
C CYS A 145 1.53 -7.36 14.11
N GLU A 146 1.28 -7.38 15.42
CA GLU A 146 0.99 -8.63 16.15
C GLU A 146 -0.28 -9.30 15.61
N GLY A 147 -1.32 -8.53 15.32
CA GLY A 147 -2.52 -9.01 14.64
C GLY A 147 -2.23 -9.59 13.24
N ILE A 148 -1.41 -8.90 12.44
CA ILE A 148 -1.03 -9.33 11.08
C ILE A 148 -0.25 -10.65 11.13
N ALA A 149 0.74 -10.73 12.02
CA ALA A 149 1.56 -11.93 12.20
C ALA A 149 0.70 -13.16 12.53
N LYS A 150 -0.36 -12.98 13.33
CA LYS A 150 -1.30 -14.03 13.72
C LYS A 150 -2.29 -14.41 12.60
N CYS A 151 -2.86 -13.42 11.91
CA CYS A 151 -4.06 -13.65 11.10
C CYS A 151 -3.78 -13.74 9.58
N CYS A 152 -2.73 -13.09 9.11
CA CYS A 152 -2.36 -13.05 7.69
C CYS A 152 -0.84 -12.87 7.50
N PRO A 153 -0.01 -13.81 7.97
CA PRO A 153 1.46 -13.68 7.94
C PRO A 153 2.05 -13.59 6.53
N ASN A 154 1.31 -14.03 5.51
CA ASN A 154 1.72 -13.99 4.11
C ASN A 154 1.28 -12.70 3.38
N ALA A 155 0.55 -11.79 4.04
CA ALA A 155 0.12 -10.55 3.43
C ALA A 155 1.30 -9.63 3.12
N ILE A 156 1.21 -8.85 2.03
CA ILE A 156 2.07 -7.69 1.83
C ILE A 156 1.63 -6.60 2.81
N VAL A 157 2.58 -5.96 3.48
CA VAL A 157 2.33 -4.92 4.49
C VAL A 157 2.91 -3.59 3.99
N ASN A 158 2.03 -2.63 3.72
CA ASN A 158 2.37 -1.26 3.35
C ASN A 158 2.21 -0.36 4.57
N LEU A 159 3.33 -0.01 5.21
CA LEU A 159 3.37 0.80 6.41
C LEU A 159 3.49 2.29 6.07
N ILE A 160 2.47 3.07 6.42
CA ILE A 160 2.42 4.54 6.22
C ILE A 160 2.64 5.28 7.55
N SER A 161 2.36 4.63 8.68
CA SER A 161 2.51 5.18 10.03
C SER A 161 3.87 5.86 10.25
N ASN A 162 3.83 7.17 10.51
CA ASN A 162 5.04 7.95 10.76
C ASN A 162 5.56 7.75 12.20
N PRO A 163 6.89 7.81 12.41
CA PRO A 163 7.94 7.96 11.41
C PRO A 163 8.30 6.62 10.73
N VAL A 164 8.19 6.52 9.41
CA VAL A 164 8.42 5.28 8.63
C VAL A 164 9.81 4.67 8.91
N ASN A 165 10.83 5.52 9.07
CA ASN A 165 12.21 5.09 9.35
C ASN A 165 12.38 4.31 10.66
N SER A 166 11.40 4.40 11.58
CA SER A 166 11.44 3.70 12.86
C SER A 166 10.31 2.67 12.98
N THR A 167 9.14 2.95 12.40
CA THR A 167 8.00 2.02 12.44
C THR A 167 8.24 0.76 11.60
N VAL A 168 8.98 0.85 10.48
CA VAL A 168 9.34 -0.34 9.68
C VAL A 168 10.26 -1.30 10.45
N PRO A 169 11.37 -0.85 11.06
CA PRO A 169 12.16 -1.71 11.95
C PRO A 169 11.33 -2.32 13.09
N ILE A 170 10.41 -1.55 13.70
CA ILE A 170 9.52 -2.07 14.75
C ILE A 170 8.66 -3.23 14.23
N ALA A 171 8.02 -3.04 13.07
CA ALA A 171 7.20 -4.08 12.45
C ALA A 171 8.04 -5.33 12.12
N ALA A 172 9.25 -5.15 11.59
CA ALA A 172 10.18 -6.23 11.31
C ALA A 172 10.52 -7.05 12.56
N GLU A 173 10.82 -6.37 13.69
CA GLU A 173 11.11 -7.05 14.96
C GLU A 173 9.90 -7.80 15.53
N VAL A 174 8.69 -7.26 15.37
CA VAL A 174 7.45 -7.96 15.74
C VAL A 174 7.29 -9.24 14.93
N PHE A 175 7.46 -9.17 13.61
CA PHE A 175 7.35 -10.35 12.75
C PHE A 175 8.47 -11.37 13.00
N LYS A 176 9.69 -10.94 13.31
CA LYS A 176 10.80 -11.84 13.66
C LYS A 176 10.48 -12.61 14.94
N LYS A 177 9.98 -11.92 15.98
CA LYS A 177 9.56 -12.54 17.23
C LYS A 177 8.42 -13.53 17.04
N ALA A 178 7.51 -13.27 16.10
CA ALA A 178 6.44 -14.17 15.74
C ALA A 178 6.87 -15.32 14.81
N GLY A 179 8.09 -15.30 14.26
CA GLY A 179 8.57 -16.30 13.29
C GLY A 179 7.97 -16.16 11.89
N THR A 180 7.38 -15.00 11.56
CA THR A 180 6.65 -14.76 10.29
C THR A 180 7.28 -13.68 9.43
N TYR A 181 8.53 -13.28 9.71
CA TYR A 181 9.20 -12.19 8.99
C TYR A 181 9.63 -12.61 7.58
N ASP A 182 9.05 -11.95 6.57
CA ASP A 182 9.51 -11.99 5.18
C ASP A 182 9.91 -10.57 4.74
N PRO A 183 11.21 -10.29 4.51
CA PRO A 183 11.67 -8.95 4.11
C PRO A 183 11.12 -8.51 2.75
N LYS A 184 10.62 -9.43 1.90
CA LYS A 184 10.02 -9.10 0.59
C LYS A 184 8.57 -8.60 0.72
N ARG A 185 7.97 -8.71 1.91
CA ARG A 185 6.55 -8.40 2.14
C ARG A 185 6.32 -7.20 3.04
N LEU A 186 7.34 -6.68 3.73
CA LEU A 186 7.21 -5.48 4.56
C LEU A 186 7.80 -4.27 3.84
N LEU A 187 6.95 -3.30 3.51
CA LEU A 187 7.34 -2.08 2.79
C LEU A 187 6.96 -0.83 3.59
N GLY A 188 7.94 0.04 3.81
CA GLY A 188 7.68 1.42 4.22
C GLY A 188 7.25 2.25 3.02
N VAL A 189 6.07 2.86 3.07
CA VAL A 189 5.55 3.65 1.94
C VAL A 189 6.21 5.02 1.92
N THR A 190 7.09 5.24 0.94
CA THR A 190 7.77 6.53 0.69
C THR A 190 7.32 7.21 -0.61
N MET A 191 6.27 6.68 -1.25
CA MET A 191 5.78 7.15 -2.55
C MET A 191 5.38 8.64 -2.57
N LEU A 192 4.99 9.21 -1.42
CA LEU A 192 4.68 10.64 -1.35
C LEU A 192 5.90 11.52 -1.66
N ASP A 193 7.10 11.09 -1.29
CA ASP A 193 8.34 11.84 -1.58
C ASP A 193 8.65 11.81 -3.07
N VAL A 194 8.40 10.68 -3.74
CA VAL A 194 8.51 10.56 -5.20
C VAL A 194 7.49 11.45 -5.91
N VAL A 195 6.22 11.42 -5.48
CA VAL A 195 5.16 12.28 -6.05
C VAL A 195 5.51 13.77 -5.89
N ARG A 196 6.04 14.17 -4.74
CA ARG A 196 6.49 15.54 -4.48
C ARG A 196 7.68 15.93 -5.34
N ALA A 197 8.71 15.08 -5.43
CA ALA A 197 9.87 15.31 -6.26
C ALA A 197 9.46 15.52 -7.72
N ASN A 198 8.61 14.65 -8.27
CA ASN A 198 8.09 14.78 -9.63
C ASN A 198 7.34 16.10 -9.83
N THR A 199 6.44 16.44 -8.89
CA THR A 199 5.68 17.71 -8.95
C THR A 199 6.61 18.92 -8.94
N PHE A 200 7.65 18.91 -8.11
CA PHE A 200 8.60 20.02 -8.00
C PHE A 200 9.49 20.13 -9.24
N VAL A 201 9.98 19.02 -9.79
CA VAL A 201 10.78 19.01 -11.02
C VAL A 201 9.98 19.63 -12.16
N VAL A 202 8.74 19.19 -12.35
CA VAL A 202 7.86 19.67 -13.42
C VAL A 202 7.53 21.16 -13.27
N SER A 203 7.21 21.60 -12.04
CA SER A 203 6.93 23.00 -11.74
C SER A 203 8.12 23.92 -12.04
N ASN A 204 9.34 23.46 -11.76
CA ASN A 204 10.56 24.22 -12.03
C ASN A 204 10.94 24.22 -13.52
N LEU A 205 10.68 23.12 -14.24
CA LEU A 205 10.99 22.98 -15.66
C LEU A 205 9.91 23.56 -16.60
N LYS A 206 8.75 23.98 -16.06
CA LYS A 206 7.59 24.49 -16.83
C LYS A 206 7.11 23.53 -17.93
N ILE A 207 7.27 22.22 -17.73
CA ILE A 207 6.77 21.16 -18.63
C ILE A 207 5.45 20.56 -18.09
N GLY A 208 4.79 19.69 -18.86
CA GLY A 208 3.63 18.94 -18.38
C GLY A 208 4.04 17.78 -17.46
N LEU A 209 3.17 17.42 -16.49
CA LEU A 209 3.40 16.27 -15.59
C LEU A 209 3.52 14.93 -16.32
N THR A 210 2.94 14.81 -17.52
CA THR A 210 3.01 13.62 -18.36
C THR A 210 4.38 13.39 -18.99
N ASP A 211 5.21 14.43 -19.08
CA ASP A 211 6.47 14.37 -19.84
C ASP A 211 7.65 13.90 -18.98
N SER A 212 7.54 14.00 -17.64
CA SER A 212 8.61 13.68 -16.70
C SER A 212 8.98 12.19 -16.61
N PHE A 213 8.08 11.26 -16.98
CA PHE A 213 8.37 9.82 -16.93
C PHE A 213 8.97 9.27 -18.23
N LEU A 214 8.96 10.02 -19.34
CA LEU A 214 9.48 9.55 -20.63
C LEU A 214 10.99 9.77 -20.81
N HIS A 215 11.64 10.45 -19.87
CA HIS A 215 13.01 10.94 -20.00
C HIS A 215 14.01 10.43 -18.94
N ILE A 216 13.59 9.54 -18.03
CA ILE A 216 14.46 8.81 -17.08
C ILE A 216 14.43 7.33 -17.43
#